data_AF-A0A2V5MC02-F1
#
_entry.id   AF-A0A2V5MC02-F1
#
_cell.length_a   1.000
_cell.length_b   1.000
_cell.length_c   1.000
_cell.angle_alpha   90.00
_cell.angle_beta   90.00
_cell.angle_gamma   90.00
#
_symmetry.space_group_name_H-M   'P 1'
#
loop_
_entity.id
_entity.type
_entity.pdbx_description
1 polymer ?
#
loop_
_entity_poly.entity_id
_entity_poly.type
_entity_poly.pdbx_seq_one_letter_code
_entity_poly.pdbx_strand_id
1 'polypeptide(L)' 'DVPMEIDLKLSVEDSPNSAGVAIDAIRCVKLALDRGIGGALHSPSAYFSKHPPVQMTDDEAYRSVEQFIRGEREN' A
#
# COMPACT_ATOMS: atom_id res chain seq x y z
N ASP A 1 -15.63 4.68 -34.24
CA ASP A 1 -15.61 5.10 -32.83
C ASP A 1 -16.78 5.99 -32.49
N VAL A 2 -17.44 5.74 -31.37
CA VAL A 2 -18.54 6.55 -30.84
C VAL A 2 -17.98 7.30 -29.62
N PRO A 3 -18.20 8.63 -29.48
CA PRO A 3 -17.75 9.38 -28.32
C PRO A 3 -18.49 8.91 -27.06
N MET A 4 -17.75 8.71 -25.98
CA MET A 4 -18.26 8.33 -24.66
C MET A 4 -17.76 9.33 -23.62
N GLU A 5 -18.65 9.82 -22.77
CA GLU A 5 -18.37 10.83 -21.74
C GLU A 5 -18.94 10.37 -20.39
N ILE A 6 -18.19 10.59 -19.32
CA ILE A 6 -18.56 10.22 -17.94
C ILE A 6 -18.18 11.36 -17.00
N ASP A 7 -19.17 11.92 -16.31
CA ASP A 7 -18.99 12.89 -15.23
C ASP A 7 -19.28 12.26 -13.86
N LEU A 8 -18.35 12.42 -12.92
CA LEU A 8 -18.45 11.88 -11.56
C LEU A 8 -18.09 12.95 -10.53
N LYS A 9 -18.84 12.99 -9.42
CA LYS A 9 -18.56 13.85 -8.27
C LYS A 9 -18.49 12.99 -7.00
N LEU A 10 -17.34 13.04 -6.33
CA LEU A 10 -17.09 12.39 -5.05
C LEU A 10 -16.75 13.45 -4.00
N SER A 11 -17.36 13.37 -2.81
CA SER A 11 -17.05 14.22 -1.67
C SER A 11 -16.61 13.35 -0.51
N VAL A 12 -15.38 13.54 -0.05
CA VAL A 12 -14.77 12.76 1.03
C VAL A 12 -13.93 13.67 1.91
N GLU A 13 -13.69 13.23 3.14
CA GLU A 13 -12.73 13.85 4.06
C GLU A 13 -11.33 13.29 3.76
N ASP A 14 -10.37 14.15 3.41
CA ASP A 14 -9.03 13.72 2.97
C ASP A 14 -8.21 13.05 4.08
N SER A 15 -8.19 13.67 5.28
CA SER A 15 -7.40 13.15 6.40
C SER A 15 -7.86 11.77 6.88
N PRO A 16 -9.17 11.52 7.13
CA PRO A 16 -9.66 10.19 7.47
C PRO A 16 -9.47 9.16 6.35
N ASN A 17 -9.54 9.58 5.08
CA ASN A 17 -9.35 8.68 3.93
C ASN A 17 -7.93 8.06 3.90
N SER A 18 -6.94 8.75 4.46
CA SER A 18 -5.56 8.26 4.55
C SER A 18 -5.19 7.68 5.91
N ALA A 19 -5.98 7.92 6.95
CA ALA A 19 -5.65 7.51 8.32
C ALA A 19 -5.54 5.97 8.46
N GLY A 20 -6.45 5.21 7.84
CA GLY A 20 -6.39 3.74 7.85
C GLY A 20 -5.13 3.20 7.17
N VAL A 21 -4.78 3.77 6.02
CA VAL A 21 -3.56 3.44 5.27
C VAL A 21 -2.31 3.70 6.12
N ALA A 22 -2.26 4.84 6.80
CA ALA A 22 -1.14 5.20 7.67
C ALA A 22 -0.98 4.25 8.87
N ILE A 23 -2.09 3.84 9.50
CA ILE A 23 -2.07 2.89 10.62
C ILE A 23 -1.43 1.56 10.19
N ASP A 24 -1.85 1.00 9.06
CA ASP A 24 -1.33 -0.28 8.59
C ASP A 24 0.13 -0.20 8.10
N ALA A 25 0.50 0.91 7.46
CA ALA A 25 1.90 1.17 7.10
C ALA A 25 2.81 1.22 8.33
N ILE A 26 2.41 1.95 9.39
CA ILE A 26 3.19 2.04 10.64
C ILE A 26 3.33 0.66 11.30
N ARG A 27 2.27 -0.16 11.28
CA ARG A 27 2.32 -1.53 11.81
C ARG A 27 3.29 -2.41 11.02
N CYS A 28 3.34 -2.27 9.69
CA CYS A 28 4.32 -2.97 8.87
C CYS A 28 5.76 -2.54 9.18
N VAL A 29 5.99 -1.25 9.44
CA VAL A 29 7.30 -0.74 9.89
C VAL A 29 7.68 -1.37 11.23
N LYS A 30 6.74 -1.49 12.17
CA LYS A 30 6.99 -2.17 13.45
C LYS A 30 7.35 -3.65 13.27
N LEU A 31 6.65 -4.36 12.37
CA LEU A 31 6.99 -5.74 12.03
C LEU A 31 8.39 -5.86 11.41
N ALA A 32 8.78 -4.94 10.52
CA ALA A 32 10.12 -4.91 9.94
C ALA A 32 11.20 -4.69 11.03
N LEU A 33 10.97 -3.73 11.93
CA LEU A 33 11.84 -3.47 13.08
C LEU A 33 12.03 -4.72 13.95
N ASP A 34 10.95 -5.44 14.26
CA ASP A 34 11.00 -6.66 15.08
C ASP A 34 11.75 -7.80 14.39
N ARG A 35 11.80 -7.79 13.05
CA ARG A 35 12.52 -8.77 12.23
C ARG A 35 13.93 -8.32 11.85
N GLY A 36 14.37 -7.14 12.28
CA GLY A 36 15.67 -6.58 11.92
C GLY A 36 15.80 -6.19 10.44
N ILE A 37 14.68 -5.95 9.75
CA ILE A 37 14.63 -5.57 8.34
C ILE A 37 14.73 -4.04 8.25
N GLY A 38 15.75 -3.56 7.54
CA GLY A 38 15.97 -2.13 7.28
C GLY A 38 15.83 -1.77 5.79
N GLY A 39 15.88 -0.48 5.50
CA GLY A 39 15.72 0.03 4.14
C GLY A 39 14.25 0.20 3.73
N ALA A 40 14.02 0.38 2.44
CA ALA A 40 12.67 0.51 1.90
C ALA A 40 11.93 -0.83 1.95
N LEU A 41 10.71 -0.82 2.47
CA LEU A 41 9.83 -1.98 2.53
C LEU A 41 8.98 -2.05 1.25
N HIS A 42 9.47 -2.72 0.22
CA HIS A 42 8.85 -2.82 -1.10
C HIS A 42 7.40 -3.32 -1.06
N SER A 43 7.08 -4.39 -0.32
CA SER A 43 5.71 -4.89 -0.23
C SER A 43 4.74 -3.91 0.44
N PRO A 44 5.02 -3.38 1.66
CA PRO A 44 4.20 -2.32 2.24
C PRO A 44 4.15 -1.04 1.39
N SER A 45 5.28 -0.60 0.82
CA SER A 45 5.31 0.62 0.01
C SER A 45 4.44 0.48 -1.23
N ALA A 46 4.53 -0.65 -1.94
CA ALA A 46 3.74 -0.91 -3.15
C ALA A 46 2.23 -0.87 -2.87
N TYR A 47 1.78 -1.27 -1.67
CA TYR A 47 0.36 -1.30 -1.35
C TYR A 47 -0.16 0.00 -0.71
N PHE A 48 0.65 0.70 0.09
CA PHE A 48 0.20 1.88 0.84
C PHE A 48 0.60 3.23 0.22
N SER A 49 1.45 3.25 -0.80
CA SER A 49 2.00 4.50 -1.37
C SER A 49 1.65 4.67 -2.85
N LYS A 50 1.37 5.91 -3.27
CA LYS A 50 1.11 6.23 -4.68
C LYS A 50 2.36 6.12 -5.58
N HIS A 51 3.55 6.26 -4.99
CA HIS A 51 4.83 6.22 -5.71
C HIS A 51 5.81 5.31 -4.97
N PRO A 52 5.59 3.99 -5.01
CA PRO A 52 6.49 3.04 -4.36
C PRO A 52 7.84 2.95 -5.11
N PRO A 53 8.93 2.56 -4.42
CA PRO A 53 10.21 2.30 -5.08
C PRO A 53 10.16 1.17 -6.12
N VAL A 54 9.26 0.20 -5.93
CA VAL A 54 8.97 -0.89 -6.86
C VAL A 54 7.48 -0.86 -7.17
N GLN A 55 7.15 -0.62 -8.43
CA GLN A 55 5.77 -0.59 -8.90
C GLN A 55 5.22 -2.02 -9.02
N MET A 56 4.00 -2.21 -8.55
CA MET A 56 3.23 -3.45 -8.65
C MET A 56 1.80 -3.10 -9.03
N THR A 57 1.08 -4.04 -9.64
CA THR A 57 -0.38 -3.92 -9.73
C THR A 57 -1.01 -4.01 -8.33
N ASP A 58 -2.20 -3.43 -8.13
CA ASP A 58 -2.86 -3.42 -6.82
C ASP A 58 -3.04 -4.83 -6.24
N ASP A 59 -3.37 -5.81 -7.09
CA ASP A 59 -3.56 -7.20 -6.67
C ASP A 59 -2.24 -7.90 -6.33
N GLU A 60 -1.14 -7.59 -7.03
CA GLU A 60 0.19 -8.06 -6.66
C GLU A 60 0.65 -7.44 -5.34
N ALA A 61 0.49 -6.12 -5.19
CA ALA A 61 0.85 -5.38 -3.97
C ALA A 61 0.09 -5.92 -2.75
N TYR A 62 -1.21 -6.19 -2.90
CA TYR A 62 -2.04 -6.80 -1.86
C TYR A 62 -1.50 -8.17 -1.43
N ARG A 63 -1.23 -9.07 -2.37
CA ARG A 63 -0.66 -10.40 -2.06
C ARG A 63 0.71 -10.27 -1.40
N SER A 64 1.52 -9.33 -1.88
CA SER A 64 2.87 -9.08 -1.39
C SER A 64 2.87 -8.61 0.07
N VAL A 65 2.00 -7.65 0.42
CA VAL A 65 1.91 -7.14 1.80
C VAL A 65 1.32 -8.19 2.75
N GLU A 66 0.36 -9.02 2.30
CA GLU A 66 -0.17 -10.14 3.09
C GLU A 66 0.92 -11.17 3.42
N GLN A 67 1.74 -11.55 2.44
CA GLN A 67 2.89 -12.46 2.65
C GLN A 67 3.91 -11.84 3.60
N PHE A 68 4.19 -10.54 3.46
CA PHE A 68 5.05 -9.81 4.39
C PHE A 68 4.47 -9.86 5.81
N ILE A 69 3.18 -9.59 6.01
CA ILE A 69 2.54 -9.65 7.33
C ILE A 69 2.64 -11.06 7.94
N ARG A 70 2.40 -12.11 7.14
CA ARG A 70 2.51 -13.53 7.55
C ARG A 70 3.95 -13.99 7.84
N GLY A 71 4.95 -13.23 7.39
CA GLY A 71 6.36 -13.62 7.53
C GLY A 71 6.81 -14.64 6.47
N GLU A 72 6.04 -14.81 5.41
CA GLU A 72 6.36 -15.66 4.25
C GLU A 72 7.29 -14.92 3.26
N ARG A 73 7.48 -13.61 3.46
CA ARG A 73 8.29 -12.72 2.64
C ARG A 73 9.02 -11.70 3.51
N GLU A 74 10.28 -11.42 3.16
CA GLU A 74 11.12 -10.46 3.89
C GLU A 74 10.95 -9.01 3.40
N ASN A 75 10.71 -8.78 2.10
CA ASN A 75 10.59 -7.42 1.56
C ASN A 75 9.64 -7.30 0.36
#